data_AF-A0A8D8C0W2-F1
#
_entry.id   AF-A0A8D8C0W2-F1
#
_cell.length_a   1.000
_cell.length_b   1.000
_cell.length_c   1.000
_cell.angle_alpha   90.00
_cell.angle_beta   90.00
_cell.angle_gamma   90.00
#
_symmetry.space_group_name_H-M   'P 1'
#
loop_
_entity.id
_entity.type
_entity.pdbx_description
1 polymer ?
#
loop_
_entity_poly.entity_id
_entity_poly.type
_entity_poly.pdbx_seq_one_letter_code
_entity_poly.pdbx_strand_id
1 'polypeptide(L)'
;LELELLDEESESDPDKVNYSTISVSDGCSAVARKIWDQTAPLFMKPYLGKTALVCSLQFGTYVSAYGMYMFFPGILDQLVDAQEVGLNQTTLCEIVYSRFDLIVNEGSQQNCNGSLAMTTYGYSFVLDFIYMLGVALIATIISYVGRLPILVFIFTCSGVAGILVTFVTVPVASMWLYMVHLLSCCAMGVINAVAVDLFPTHLRAMAVSVSLMFGQLGSVFGTNMNGLLLDSHCELSFWTSGSMMLVCTGLAFFIPRVLKRKEAVEA
;
A
#
# COMPACT_ATOMS: atom_id res chain seq x y z
N LEU A 1 -25.03 -20.28 10.21
CA LEU A 1 -25.62 -21.54 10.69
C LEU A 1 -24.95 -22.61 9.86
N GLU A 2 -24.09 -23.36 10.54
CA GLU A 2 -23.33 -24.57 10.18
C GLU A 2 -22.84 -24.77 8.74
N LEU A 3 -21.50 -24.84 8.62
CA LEU A 3 -20.83 -25.51 7.51
C LEU A 3 -20.21 -26.78 8.12
N GLU A 4 -20.79 -27.91 7.73
CA GLU A 4 -20.46 -29.27 8.17
C GLU A 4 -18.97 -29.58 7.94
N LEU A 5 -18.35 -30.06 9.01
CA LEU A 5 -17.09 -30.79 9.01
C LEU A 5 -17.35 -32.14 8.31
N LEU A 6 -16.62 -32.40 7.23
CA LEU A 6 -16.46 -33.76 6.74
C LEU A 6 -15.38 -34.44 7.60
N ASP A 7 -15.84 -35.18 8.59
CA ASP A 7 -15.18 -36.38 9.08
C ASP A 7 -15.11 -37.39 7.93
N GLU A 8 -13.92 -37.86 7.58
CA GLU A 8 -13.77 -39.19 7.02
C GLU A 8 -12.65 -39.92 7.78
N GLU A 9 -13.09 -41.04 8.32
CA GLU A 9 -12.50 -41.89 9.33
C GLU A 9 -11.34 -42.71 8.75
N SER A 10 -10.24 -42.82 9.50
CA SER A 10 -9.35 -43.97 9.38
C SER A 10 -9.12 -44.56 10.77
N GLU A 11 -9.87 -45.60 11.07
CA GLU A 11 -9.83 -46.38 12.30
C GLU A 11 -8.74 -47.46 12.23
N SER A 12 -7.82 -47.50 13.20
CA SER A 12 -7.13 -48.72 13.66
C SER A 12 -6.40 -48.52 15.01
N ASP A 13 -7.10 -48.85 16.10
CA ASP A 13 -6.68 -49.54 17.37
C ASP A 13 -5.54 -48.98 18.28
N PRO A 14 -5.43 -49.36 19.58
CA PRO A 14 -5.69 -48.46 20.71
C PRO A 14 -4.56 -48.46 21.75
N ASP A 15 -3.80 -47.37 21.90
CA ASP A 15 -2.95 -47.23 23.09
C ASP A 15 -2.92 -45.79 23.62
N LYS A 16 -3.74 -45.60 24.66
CA LYS A 16 -3.67 -44.61 25.75
C LYS A 16 -2.81 -43.38 25.49
N VAL A 17 -3.36 -42.38 24.80
CA VAL A 17 -2.84 -41.01 24.91
C VAL A 17 -3.51 -40.35 26.11
N ASN A 18 -2.74 -40.20 27.18
CA ASN A 18 -3.11 -39.43 28.36
C ASN A 18 -3.55 -38.02 27.94
N TYR A 19 -4.81 -37.68 28.23
CA TYR A 19 -5.30 -36.31 28.29
C TYR A 19 -4.68 -35.59 29.51
N SER A 20 -3.37 -35.39 29.49
CA SER A 20 -2.70 -34.47 30.41
C SER A 20 -2.49 -33.16 29.66
N THR A 21 -3.34 -32.18 29.96
CA THR A 21 -3.10 -30.74 29.86
C THR A 21 -2.10 -30.37 28.76
N ILE A 22 -2.56 -30.29 27.50
CA ILE A 22 -1.79 -29.61 26.46
C ILE A 22 -1.58 -28.19 26.96
N SER A 23 -0.36 -27.90 27.40
CA SER A 23 -0.01 -26.55 27.80
C SER A 23 -0.19 -25.68 26.55
N VAL A 24 -0.93 -24.56 26.68
CA VAL A 24 -1.13 -23.61 25.58
C VAL A 24 0.22 -23.16 24.99
N SER A 25 1.29 -23.22 25.79
CA SER A 25 2.69 -23.01 25.41
C SER A 25 3.20 -24.03 24.38
N ASP A 26 2.96 -25.33 24.60
CA ASP A 26 3.39 -26.39 23.67
C ASP A 26 2.59 -26.36 22.37
N GLY A 27 1.30 -26.01 22.45
CA GLY A 27 0.43 -25.80 21.29
C GLY A 27 0.89 -24.61 20.43
N CYS A 28 1.17 -23.45 21.04
CA CYS A 28 1.62 -22.26 20.32
C CYS A 28 3.00 -22.47 19.68
N SER A 29 3.94 -23.11 20.40
CA SER A 29 5.26 -23.46 19.89
C SER A 29 5.19 -24.44 18.70
N ALA A 30 4.30 -25.44 18.78
CA ALA A 30 4.08 -26.39 17.68
C ALA A 30 3.47 -25.72 16.44
N VAL A 31 2.50 -24.81 16.61
CA VAL A 31 1.90 -24.04 15.51
C VAL A 31 2.92 -23.09 14.89
N ALA A 32 3.69 -22.36 15.69
CA ALA A 32 4.74 -21.46 15.20
C ALA A 32 5.81 -22.22 14.40
N ARG A 33 6.21 -23.42 14.86
CA ARG A 33 7.13 -24.30 14.14
C ARG A 33 6.55 -24.74 12.80
N LYS A 34 5.27 -25.12 12.76
CA LYS A 34 4.60 -25.53 11.52
C LYS A 34 4.48 -24.37 10.50
N ILE A 35 4.18 -23.15 10.97
CA ILE A 35 4.17 -21.94 10.13
C ILE A 35 5.58 -21.63 9.62
N TRP A 36 6.58 -21.76 10.50
CA TRP A 36 7.97 -21.56 10.14
C TRP A 36 8.43 -22.55 9.07
N ASP A 37 8.14 -23.84 9.23
CA ASP A 37 8.53 -24.87 8.27
C ASP A 37 7.89 -24.64 6.88
N GLN A 38 6.69 -24.08 6.84
CA GLN A 38 6.00 -23.71 5.59
C GLN A 38 6.51 -22.40 4.97
N THR A 39 6.94 -21.44 5.79
CA THR A 39 7.36 -20.11 5.34
C THR A 39 8.87 -20.03 5.07
N ALA A 40 9.68 -20.81 5.78
CA ALA A 40 11.13 -20.86 5.65
C ALA A 40 11.62 -21.09 4.21
N PRO A 41 11.00 -21.96 3.39
CA PRO A 41 11.38 -22.12 1.98
C PRO A 41 11.37 -20.81 1.19
N LEU A 42 10.53 -19.85 1.58
CA LEU A 42 10.41 -18.55 0.93
C LEU A 42 11.60 -17.62 1.20
N PHE A 43 12.27 -17.82 2.33
CA PHE A 43 13.46 -17.09 2.77
C PHE A 43 14.77 -17.81 2.43
N MET A 44 14.69 -18.99 1.81
CA MET A 44 15.84 -19.75 1.33
C MET A 44 16.11 -19.47 -0.16
N LYS A 45 17.35 -19.69 -0.60
CA LYS A 45 17.67 -19.71 -2.04
C LYS A 45 16.96 -20.93 -2.67
N PRO A 46 16.29 -20.80 -3.82
CA PRO A 46 16.35 -19.71 -4.81
C PRO A 46 15.27 -18.61 -4.68
N TYR A 47 14.34 -18.71 -3.72
CA TYR A 47 13.16 -17.84 -3.64
C TYR A 47 13.39 -16.51 -2.93
N LEU A 48 14.43 -16.41 -2.08
CA LEU A 48 14.70 -15.19 -1.30
C LEU A 48 14.71 -13.89 -2.13
N GLY A 49 15.33 -13.89 -3.32
CA GLY A 49 15.37 -12.71 -4.18
C GLY A 49 14.00 -12.32 -4.76
N LYS A 50 13.16 -13.32 -5.06
CA LYS A 50 11.77 -13.13 -5.52
C LYS A 50 10.93 -12.51 -4.40
N THR A 51 11.03 -13.09 -3.21
CA THR A 51 10.33 -12.63 -2.00
C THR A 51 10.74 -11.23 -1.61
N ALA A 52 12.05 -10.95 -1.54
CA ALA A 52 12.55 -9.62 -1.22
C ALA A 52 12.05 -8.56 -2.21
N LEU A 53 12.07 -8.86 -3.52
CA LEU A 53 11.57 -7.94 -4.54
C LEU A 53 10.07 -7.63 -4.35
N VAL A 54 9.23 -8.66 -4.21
CA VAL A 54 7.77 -8.47 -4.03
C VAL A 54 7.48 -7.74 -2.71
N CYS A 55 8.15 -8.11 -1.62
CA CYS A 55 8.00 -7.43 -0.33
C CYS A 55 8.44 -5.96 -0.40
N SER A 56 9.54 -5.63 -1.08
CA SER A 56 9.98 -4.25 -1.26
C SER A 56 8.98 -3.42 -2.08
N LEU A 57 8.42 -3.99 -3.15
CA LEU A 57 7.39 -3.33 -3.94
C LEU A 57 6.12 -3.07 -3.12
N GLN A 58 5.66 -4.07 -2.37
CA GLN A 58 4.47 -3.94 -1.52
C GLN A 58 4.69 -2.92 -0.40
N PHE A 59 5.83 -3.00 0.28
CA PHE A 59 6.21 -2.05 1.33
C PHE A 59 6.23 -0.62 0.81
N GLY A 60 6.96 -0.35 -0.28
CA GLY A 60 7.03 0.99 -0.86
C GLY A 60 5.66 1.50 -1.27
N THR A 61 4.85 0.66 -1.94
CA THR A 61 3.49 1.04 -2.37
C THR A 61 2.61 1.42 -1.19
N TYR A 62 2.67 0.67 -0.08
CA TYR A 62 1.85 0.97 1.10
C TYR A 62 2.34 2.21 1.86
N VAL A 63 3.66 2.42 1.96
CA VAL A 63 4.24 3.64 2.56
C VAL A 63 3.72 4.88 1.83
N SER A 64 3.77 4.89 0.51
CA SER A 64 3.35 6.04 -0.30
C SER A 64 1.85 6.17 -0.39
N ALA A 65 1.15 5.10 -0.80
CA ALA A 65 -0.25 5.18 -1.13
C ALA A 65 -1.13 5.29 0.11
N TYR A 66 -1.06 4.31 1.03
CA TYR A 66 -1.86 4.34 2.26
C TYR A 66 -1.37 5.38 3.25
N GLY A 67 -0.05 5.55 3.37
CA GLY A 67 0.54 6.53 4.29
C GLY A 67 0.11 7.96 3.95
N MET A 68 -0.05 8.30 2.66
CA MET A 68 -0.59 9.60 2.25
C MET A 68 -2.12 9.63 2.27
N TYR A 69 -2.79 8.55 1.86
CA TYR A 69 -4.25 8.46 1.82
C TYR A 69 -4.91 8.76 3.18
N MET A 70 -4.26 8.45 4.30
CA MET A 70 -4.81 8.78 5.62
C MET A 70 -4.97 10.30 5.84
N PHE A 71 -4.08 11.12 5.28
CA PHE A 71 -4.11 12.58 5.44
C PHE A 71 -4.90 13.28 4.33
N PHE A 72 -5.34 12.53 3.32
CA PHE A 72 -6.02 13.06 2.15
C PHE A 72 -7.26 13.91 2.47
N PRO A 73 -8.20 13.49 3.33
CA PRO A 73 -9.38 14.31 3.64
C PRO A 73 -9.02 15.66 4.25
N GLY A 74 -8.05 15.68 5.17
CA GLY A 74 -7.61 16.91 5.84
C GLY A 74 -6.90 17.87 4.89
N ILE A 75 -6.02 17.36 4.03
CA ILE A 75 -5.34 18.18 3.01
C ILE A 75 -6.36 18.78 2.03
N LEU A 76 -7.35 18.00 1.60
CA LEU A 76 -8.37 18.48 0.67
C LEU A 76 -9.26 19.55 1.27
N ASP A 77 -9.68 19.37 2.53
CA ASP A 77 -10.49 20.36 3.23
C ASP A 77 -9.80 21.72 3.25
N GLN A 78 -8.51 21.74 3.54
CA GLN A 78 -7.70 22.96 3.54
C GLN A 78 -7.53 23.55 2.13
N LEU A 79 -7.39 22.72 1.10
CA LEU A 79 -7.31 23.18 -0.29
C LEU A 79 -8.63 23.78 -0.78
N VAL A 80 -9.76 23.21 -0.39
CA VAL A 80 -11.10 23.72 -0.71
C VAL A 80 -11.34 25.05 0.00
N ASP A 81 -11.02 25.15 1.29
CA ASP A 81 -11.09 26.41 2.05
C ASP A 81 -10.26 27.52 1.38
N ALA A 82 -9.01 27.20 0.99
CA ALA A 82 -8.14 28.16 0.31
C ALA A 82 -8.72 28.65 -1.03
N GLN A 83 -9.40 27.76 -1.77
CA GLN A 83 -10.07 28.10 -3.01
C GLN A 83 -11.27 29.04 -2.80
N GLU A 84 -12.09 28.80 -1.77
CA GLU A 84 -13.26 29.64 -1.47
C GLU A 84 -12.87 31.06 -1.07
N VAL A 85 -11.73 31.24 -0.41
CA VAL A 85 -11.18 32.55 -0.02
C VAL A 85 -10.48 33.26 -1.21
N GLY A 86 -10.31 32.59 -2.34
CA GLY A 86 -9.72 33.16 -3.56
C GLY A 86 -8.19 33.19 -3.59
N LEU A 87 -7.52 32.37 -2.78
CA LEU A 87 -6.06 32.19 -2.80
C LEU A 87 -5.66 31.32 -4.00
N ASN A 88 -5.43 31.96 -5.14
CA ASN A 88 -5.17 31.27 -6.43
C ASN A 88 -3.68 31.03 -6.74
N GLN A 89 -2.76 31.54 -5.91
CA GLN A 89 -1.31 31.48 -6.15
C GLN A 89 -0.54 31.03 -4.89
N THR A 90 -0.99 29.96 -4.27
CA THR A 90 -0.34 29.35 -3.10
C THR A 90 -0.05 27.88 -3.38
N THR A 91 1.09 27.41 -2.88
CA THR A 91 1.43 26.00 -3.00
C THR A 91 0.63 25.15 -2.01
N LEU A 92 0.50 23.86 -2.27
CA LEU A 92 -0.19 22.94 -1.35
C LEU A 92 0.44 22.96 0.04
N CYS A 93 1.77 22.95 0.12
CA CYS A 93 2.46 22.93 1.41
C CYS A 93 2.34 24.24 2.18
N GLU A 94 2.30 25.39 1.51
CA GLU A 94 2.06 26.68 2.15
C GLU A 94 0.67 26.75 2.80
N ILE A 95 -0.34 26.18 2.15
CA ILE A 95 -1.69 26.05 2.70
C ILE A 95 -1.67 25.18 3.96
N VAL A 96 -0.98 24.04 3.92
CA VAL A 96 -0.85 23.11 5.06
C VAL A 96 -0.17 23.79 6.26
N TYR A 97 0.95 24.48 6.04
CA TYR A 97 1.68 25.19 7.10
C TYR A 97 0.84 26.29 7.75
N SER A 98 0.08 27.05 6.95
CA SER A 98 -0.73 28.16 7.46
C SER A 98 -1.79 27.69 8.48
N ARG A 99 -2.37 26.50 8.27
CA ARG A 99 -3.34 25.90 9.20
C ARG A 99 -2.67 25.40 10.48
N PHE A 100 -1.47 24.82 10.38
CA PHE A 100 -0.74 24.34 11.54
C PHE A 100 -0.32 25.50 12.47
N ASP A 101 0.19 26.61 11.90
CA ASP A 101 0.58 27.79 12.68
C ASP A 101 -0.59 28.42 13.44
N LEU A 102 -1.80 28.41 12.87
CA LEU A 102 -3.02 28.88 13.54
C LEU A 102 -3.38 28.01 14.75
N ILE A 103 -3.25 26.68 14.63
CA ILE A 103 -3.53 25.73 15.71
C ILE A 103 -2.53 25.90 16.87
N VAL A 104 -1.24 26.09 16.55
CA VAL A 104 -0.17 26.18 17.56
C VAL A 104 -0.14 27.54 18.25
N ASN A 105 -0.29 28.65 17.51
CA ASN A 105 -0.08 29.98 18.06
C ASN A 105 -1.31 30.57 18.75
N GLU A 106 -2.53 30.27 18.30
CA GLU A 106 -3.72 30.89 18.87
C GLU A 106 -4.31 30.16 20.06
N GLY A 107 -3.83 28.95 20.42
CA GLY A 107 -4.37 28.16 21.54
C GLY A 107 -5.89 28.05 21.52
N SER A 108 -6.50 28.25 20.35
CA SER A 108 -7.87 28.70 20.28
C SER A 108 -8.74 27.47 20.43
N GLN A 109 -9.65 27.54 21.41
CA GLN A 109 -10.95 26.88 21.32
C GLN A 109 -11.70 27.45 20.11
N GLN A 110 -11.15 27.30 18.91
CA GLN A 110 -11.93 27.39 17.71
C GLN A 110 -12.90 26.22 17.84
N ASN A 111 -14.19 26.54 17.95
CA ASN A 111 -15.25 25.56 17.79
C ASN A 111 -14.82 24.66 16.63
N CYS A 112 -14.51 23.39 16.91
CA CYS A 112 -14.44 22.34 15.90
C CYS A 112 -15.86 22.22 15.36
N ASN A 113 -16.28 23.18 14.54
CA ASN A 113 -17.41 23.02 13.68
C ASN A 113 -16.89 22.03 12.64
N GLY A 114 -16.97 20.74 12.99
CA GLY A 114 -16.57 19.59 12.16
C GLY A 114 -17.48 19.44 10.95
N SER A 115 -17.82 20.56 10.33
CA SER A 115 -18.43 20.60 9.02
C SER A 115 -17.28 20.51 8.03
N LEU A 116 -16.68 19.31 7.91
CA LEU A 116 -15.94 18.96 6.69
C LEU A 116 -16.87 19.34 5.54
N ALA A 117 -16.41 20.22 4.66
CA ALA A 117 -17.26 20.73 3.61
C ALA A 117 -17.83 19.54 2.82
N MET A 118 -19.13 19.57 2.51
CA MET A 118 -19.78 18.51 1.70
C MET A 118 -19.04 18.28 0.37
N THR A 119 -18.32 19.30 -0.11
CA THR A 119 -17.40 19.28 -1.25
C THR A 119 -16.18 18.38 -1.00
N THR A 120 -15.53 18.43 0.17
CA THR A 120 -14.41 17.56 0.57
C THR A 120 -14.80 16.08 0.52
N TYR A 121 -15.95 15.73 1.11
CA TYR A 121 -16.48 14.36 1.03
C TYR A 121 -16.77 13.93 -0.41
N GLY A 122 -17.29 14.85 -1.23
CA GLY A 122 -17.53 14.61 -2.66
C GLY A 122 -16.26 14.19 -3.41
N TYR A 123 -15.13 14.85 -3.14
CA TYR A 123 -13.86 14.51 -3.78
C TYR A 123 -13.29 13.16 -3.32
N SER A 124 -13.50 12.75 -2.07
CA SER A 124 -13.15 11.40 -1.61
C SER A 124 -13.93 10.32 -2.38
N PHE A 125 -15.26 10.52 -2.55
CA PHE A 125 -16.07 9.62 -3.36
C PHE A 125 -15.62 9.58 -4.83
N VAL A 126 -15.23 10.73 -5.40
CA VAL A 126 -14.70 10.79 -6.76
C VAL A 126 -13.41 9.99 -6.88
N LEU A 127 -12.50 10.13 -5.91
CA LEU A 127 -11.25 9.36 -5.91
C LEU A 127 -11.49 7.86 -5.78
N ASP A 128 -12.39 7.42 -4.89
CA ASP A 128 -12.77 6.02 -4.75
C ASP A 128 -13.40 5.46 -6.04
N PHE A 129 -14.23 6.27 -6.71
CA PHE A 129 -14.82 5.89 -7.98
C PHE A 129 -13.77 5.75 -9.09
N ILE A 130 -12.83 6.72 -9.20
CA ILE A 130 -11.71 6.65 -10.15
C ILE A 130 -10.82 5.44 -9.85
N TYR A 131 -10.59 5.13 -8.57
CA TYR A 131 -9.84 3.95 -8.15
C TYR A 131 -10.54 2.66 -8.62
N MET A 132 -11.83 2.50 -8.35
CA MET A 132 -12.61 1.33 -8.78
C MET A 132 -12.59 1.17 -10.31
N LEU A 133 -12.78 2.27 -11.05
CA LEU A 133 -12.68 2.28 -12.50
C LEU A 133 -11.28 1.92 -12.98
N GLY A 134 -10.24 2.47 -12.34
CA GLY A 134 -8.84 2.19 -12.65
C GLY A 134 -8.48 0.72 -12.49
N VAL A 135 -8.90 0.09 -11.39
CA VAL A 135 -8.69 -1.34 -11.15
C VAL A 135 -9.42 -2.18 -12.19
N ALA A 136 -10.66 -1.84 -12.55
CA ALA A 136 -11.41 -2.54 -13.60
C ALA A 136 -10.73 -2.42 -14.98
N LEU A 137 -10.26 -1.23 -15.34
CA LEU A 137 -9.51 -1.00 -16.58
C LEU A 137 -8.19 -1.80 -16.59
N ILE A 138 -7.43 -1.77 -15.50
CA ILE A 138 -6.20 -2.56 -15.37
C ILE A 138 -6.49 -4.05 -15.54
N ALA A 139 -7.56 -4.56 -14.92
CA ALA A 139 -7.95 -5.96 -15.02
C ALA A 139 -8.30 -6.39 -16.46
N THR A 140 -8.81 -5.48 -17.29
CA THR A 140 -9.08 -5.76 -18.72
C THR A 140 -7.85 -5.63 -19.61
N ILE A 141 -6.97 -4.66 -19.31
CA ILE A 141 -5.77 -4.36 -20.12
C ILE A 141 -4.63 -5.36 -19.83
N ILE A 142 -4.58 -5.94 -18.63
CA ILE A 142 -3.52 -6.85 -18.18
C ILE A 142 -3.33 -8.06 -19.09
N SER A 143 -4.39 -8.55 -19.73
CA SER A 143 -4.34 -9.67 -20.67
C SER A 143 -3.69 -9.31 -22.01
N TYR A 144 -3.76 -8.03 -22.42
CA TYR A 144 -3.22 -7.56 -23.69
C TYR A 144 -1.79 -7.01 -23.57
N VAL A 145 -1.53 -6.20 -22.53
CA VAL A 145 -0.28 -5.43 -22.40
C VAL A 145 0.73 -6.12 -21.46
N GLY A 146 0.24 -7.02 -20.59
CA GLY A 146 1.06 -7.68 -19.57
C GLY A 146 1.27 -6.84 -18.31
N ARG A 147 1.77 -7.48 -17.25
CA ARG A 147 1.78 -6.91 -15.88
C ARG A 147 2.87 -5.88 -15.65
N LEU A 148 4.05 -6.09 -16.25
CA LEU A 148 5.22 -5.25 -16.09
C LEU A 148 5.02 -3.80 -16.58
N PRO A 149 4.67 -3.55 -17.85
CA PRO A 149 4.52 -2.18 -18.36
C PRO A 149 3.43 -1.41 -17.60
N ILE A 150 2.35 -2.07 -17.20
CA ILE A 150 1.29 -1.47 -16.38
C ILE A 150 1.85 -1.03 -15.03
N LEU A 151 2.60 -1.91 -14.34
CA LEU A 151 3.19 -1.61 -13.04
C LEU A 151 4.18 -0.43 -13.12
N VAL A 152 5.06 -0.44 -14.13
CA VAL A 152 6.04 0.63 -14.37
C VAL A 152 5.34 1.95 -14.67
N PHE A 153 4.28 1.93 -15.49
CA PHE A 153 3.50 3.12 -15.81
C PHE A 153 2.85 3.73 -14.57
N ILE A 154 2.16 2.93 -13.75
CA ILE A 154 1.49 3.41 -12.53
C ILE A 154 2.50 4.02 -11.56
N PHE A 155 3.62 3.34 -11.28
CA PHE A 155 4.63 3.87 -10.36
C PHE A 155 5.33 5.12 -10.88
N THR A 156 5.61 5.20 -12.18
CA THR A 156 6.24 6.39 -12.78
C THR A 156 5.29 7.57 -12.72
N CYS A 157 4.03 7.40 -13.14
CA CYS A 157 3.03 8.47 -13.11
C CYS A 157 2.76 8.95 -11.68
N SER A 158 2.59 8.03 -10.73
CA SER A 158 2.38 8.38 -9.32
C SER A 158 3.60 9.05 -8.69
N GLY A 159 4.82 8.53 -8.94
CA GLY A 159 6.05 9.09 -8.40
C GLY A 159 6.33 10.50 -8.92
N VAL A 160 6.16 10.72 -10.24
CA VAL A 160 6.32 12.04 -10.85
C VAL A 160 5.25 13.01 -10.35
N ALA A 161 3.97 12.59 -10.28
CA ALA A 161 2.90 13.42 -9.76
C ALA A 161 3.15 13.84 -8.29
N GLY A 162 3.63 12.91 -7.47
CA GLY A 162 3.97 13.17 -6.07
C GLY A 162 5.11 14.18 -5.89
N ILE A 163 6.07 14.25 -6.82
CA ILE A 163 7.13 15.28 -6.77
C ILE A 163 6.60 16.61 -7.30
N LEU A 164 5.89 16.58 -8.44
CA LEU A 164 5.36 17.78 -9.10
C LEU A 164 4.39 18.56 -8.23
N VAL A 165 3.63 17.89 -7.36
CA VAL A 165 2.64 18.56 -6.49
C VAL A 165 3.24 19.68 -5.63
N THR A 166 4.51 19.56 -5.24
CA THR A 166 5.22 20.55 -4.42
C THR A 166 5.57 21.82 -5.18
N PHE A 167 5.71 21.74 -6.50
CA PHE A 167 6.11 22.87 -7.35
C PHE A 167 4.92 23.64 -7.93
N VAL A 168 3.71 23.07 -7.85
CA VAL A 168 2.52 23.67 -8.44
C VAL A 168 1.91 24.67 -7.47
N THR A 169 1.81 25.93 -7.92
CA THR A 169 1.25 27.06 -7.19
C THR A 169 -0.25 27.25 -7.41
N VAL A 170 -0.88 26.33 -8.15
CA VAL A 170 -2.32 26.37 -8.46
C VAL A 170 -3.00 25.28 -7.63
N PRO A 171 -3.77 25.63 -6.58
CA PRO A 171 -4.32 24.65 -5.63
C PRO A 171 -5.13 23.53 -6.28
N VAL A 172 -5.95 23.87 -7.28
CA VAL A 172 -6.75 22.89 -8.05
C VAL A 172 -5.87 21.89 -8.78
N ALA A 173 -4.78 22.34 -9.40
CA ALA A 173 -3.87 21.46 -10.12
C ALA A 173 -3.08 20.57 -9.13
N SER A 174 -2.65 21.11 -7.99
CA SER A 174 -2.01 20.34 -6.92
C SER A 174 -2.94 19.28 -6.35
N MET A 175 -4.23 19.58 -6.21
CA MET A 175 -5.23 18.60 -5.81
C MET A 175 -5.31 17.43 -6.80
N TRP A 176 -5.46 17.69 -8.10
CA TRP A 176 -5.50 16.62 -9.12
C TRP A 176 -4.21 15.81 -9.16
N LEU A 177 -3.04 16.45 -9.06
CA LEU A 177 -1.75 15.75 -8.99
C LEU A 177 -1.67 14.85 -7.76
N TYR A 178 -2.18 15.30 -6.62
CA TYR A 178 -2.26 14.48 -5.43
C TYR A 178 -3.18 13.27 -5.62
N MET A 179 -4.30 13.41 -6.34
CA MET A 179 -5.19 12.27 -6.66
C MET A 179 -4.48 11.26 -7.53
N VAL A 180 -3.73 11.73 -8.53
CA VAL A 180 -2.92 10.87 -9.40
C VAL A 180 -1.83 10.14 -8.60
N HIS A 181 -1.23 10.79 -7.60
CA HIS A 181 -0.27 10.15 -6.71
C HIS A 181 -0.92 8.99 -5.92
N LEU A 182 -2.13 9.20 -5.37
CA LEU A 182 -2.88 8.20 -4.61
C LEU A 182 -3.38 7.02 -5.47
N LEU A 183 -3.52 7.18 -6.78
CA LEU A 183 -3.85 6.08 -7.70
C LEU A 183 -2.76 4.99 -7.77
N SER A 184 -1.60 5.19 -7.13
CA SER A 184 -0.62 4.11 -6.89
C SER A 184 -1.23 2.90 -6.17
N CYS A 185 -2.33 3.05 -5.43
CA CYS A 185 -3.08 1.94 -4.84
C CYS A 185 -3.43 0.85 -5.88
N CYS A 186 -3.72 1.24 -7.14
CA CYS A 186 -4.05 0.30 -8.20
C CYS A 186 -2.91 -0.71 -8.49
N ALA A 187 -1.67 -0.34 -8.19
CA ALA A 187 -0.50 -1.20 -8.37
C ALA A 187 -0.55 -2.45 -7.48
N MET A 188 -1.21 -2.39 -6.31
CA MET A 188 -1.26 -3.51 -5.36
C MET A 188 -1.84 -4.79 -5.96
N GLY A 189 -2.94 -4.66 -6.71
CA GLY A 189 -3.55 -5.80 -7.39
C GLY A 189 -2.60 -6.42 -8.42
N VAL A 190 -1.83 -5.57 -9.11
CA VAL A 190 -0.83 -6.02 -10.10
C VAL A 190 0.36 -6.70 -9.42
N ILE A 191 0.86 -6.17 -8.29
CA ILE A 191 1.95 -6.80 -7.52
C ILE A 191 1.53 -8.17 -7.00
N ASN A 192 0.31 -8.29 -6.47
CA ASN A 192 -0.24 -9.57 -6.02
C ASN A 192 -0.35 -10.58 -7.17
N ALA A 193 -0.80 -10.12 -8.35
CA ALA A 193 -0.80 -10.96 -9.54
C ALA A 193 0.63 -11.39 -9.90
N VAL A 194 1.60 -10.48 -9.94
CA VAL A 194 3.02 -10.82 -10.22
C VAL A 194 3.56 -11.84 -9.20
N ALA A 195 3.24 -11.70 -7.92
CA ALA A 195 3.63 -12.67 -6.90
C ALA A 195 3.07 -14.08 -7.20
N VAL A 196 1.79 -14.16 -7.58
CA VAL A 196 1.12 -15.41 -7.96
C VAL A 196 1.80 -16.14 -9.11
N ASP A 197 2.37 -15.41 -10.08
CA ASP A 197 3.11 -16.00 -11.20
C ASP A 197 4.54 -16.39 -10.83
N LEU A 198 5.15 -15.67 -9.88
CA LEU A 198 6.57 -15.82 -9.53
C LEU A 198 6.85 -17.05 -8.66
N PHE A 199 5.87 -17.43 -7.84
CA PHE A 199 5.94 -18.55 -6.90
C PHE A 199 5.21 -19.79 -7.41
N PRO A 200 5.68 -21.00 -7.06
CA PRO A 200 4.97 -22.24 -7.36
C PRO A 200 3.65 -22.33 -6.56
N THR A 201 2.69 -23.11 -7.06
CA THR A 201 1.32 -23.18 -6.52
C THR A 201 1.26 -23.46 -5.02
N HIS A 202 2.14 -24.32 -4.49
CA HIS A 202 2.17 -24.69 -3.08
C HIS A 202 2.70 -23.57 -2.14
N LEU A 203 3.44 -22.58 -2.66
CA LEU A 203 3.98 -21.45 -1.88
C LEU A 203 3.28 -20.13 -2.16
N ARG A 204 2.44 -20.08 -3.20
CA ARG A 204 1.79 -18.86 -3.68
C ARG A 204 1.04 -18.11 -2.59
N ALA A 205 0.17 -18.79 -1.85
CA ALA A 205 -0.65 -18.16 -0.82
C ALA A 205 0.22 -17.57 0.29
N MET A 206 1.20 -18.34 0.78
CA MET A 206 2.12 -17.90 1.83
C MET A 206 2.95 -16.70 1.37
N ALA A 207 3.42 -16.69 0.12
CA ALA A 207 4.19 -15.58 -0.41
C ALA A 207 3.40 -14.28 -0.51
N VAL A 208 2.17 -14.36 -1.00
CA VAL A 208 1.27 -13.20 -1.06
C VAL A 208 0.98 -12.69 0.35
N SER A 209 0.63 -13.58 1.29
CA SER A 209 0.38 -13.21 2.69
C SER A 209 1.58 -12.52 3.33
N VAL A 210 2.79 -13.08 3.21
CA VAL A 210 4.02 -12.47 3.74
C VAL A 210 4.25 -11.10 3.11
N SER A 211 4.12 -10.96 1.78
CA SER A 211 4.29 -9.67 1.12
C SER A 211 3.28 -8.62 1.59
N LEU A 212 2.04 -9.02 1.84
CA LEU A 212 0.99 -8.14 2.37
C LEU A 212 1.30 -7.72 3.80
N MET A 213 1.87 -8.59 4.65
CA MET A 213 2.31 -8.20 5.99
C MET A 213 3.39 -7.11 5.93
N PHE A 214 4.36 -7.23 5.01
CA PHE A 214 5.32 -6.15 4.76
C PHE A 214 4.65 -4.87 4.24
N GLY A 215 3.64 -5.00 3.38
CA GLY A 215 2.78 -3.88 2.99
C GLY A 215 2.17 -3.17 4.20
N GLN A 216 1.53 -3.91 5.11
CA GLN A 216 0.92 -3.33 6.30
C GLN A 216 1.94 -2.63 7.21
N LEU A 217 3.12 -3.22 7.41
CA LEU A 217 4.22 -2.55 8.11
C LEU A 217 4.62 -1.24 7.42
N GLY A 218 4.62 -1.22 6.08
CA GLY A 218 4.83 -0.03 5.28
C GLY A 218 3.76 1.04 5.49
N SER A 219 2.49 0.68 5.56
CA SER A 219 1.41 1.64 5.85
C SER A 219 1.57 2.26 7.24
N VAL A 220 1.82 1.44 8.27
CA VAL A 220 2.07 1.97 9.63
C VAL A 220 3.27 2.90 9.64
N PHE A 221 4.38 2.49 9.04
CA PHE A 221 5.58 3.32 8.95
C PHE A 221 5.33 4.62 8.17
N GLY A 222 4.68 4.53 7.01
CA GLY A 222 4.39 5.65 6.12
C GLY A 222 3.45 6.66 6.76
N THR A 223 2.37 6.21 7.40
CA THR A 223 1.44 7.09 8.11
C THR A 223 2.15 7.87 9.23
N ASN A 224 2.96 7.19 10.04
CA ASN A 224 3.68 7.86 11.13
C ASN A 224 4.75 8.82 10.61
N MET A 225 5.51 8.41 9.59
CA MET A 225 6.51 9.27 8.94
C MET A 225 5.86 10.49 8.31
N ASN A 226 4.84 10.29 7.47
CA ASN A 226 4.16 11.37 6.78
C ASN A 226 3.44 12.30 7.75
N GLY A 227 2.85 11.79 8.85
CA GLY A 227 2.23 12.63 9.87
C GLY A 227 3.23 13.60 10.53
N LEU A 228 4.42 13.12 10.89
CA LEU A 228 5.47 13.98 11.47
C LEU A 228 6.04 14.98 10.45
N LEU A 229 6.15 14.55 9.19
CA LEU A 229 6.72 15.39 8.13
C LEU A 229 5.71 16.40 7.60
N LEU A 230 4.42 16.10 7.55
CA LEU A 230 3.43 16.99 6.93
C LEU A 230 3.33 18.33 7.67
N ASP A 231 3.44 18.30 9.00
CA ASP A 231 3.34 19.49 9.85
C ASP A 231 4.58 20.39 9.77
N SER A 232 5.78 19.81 9.61
CA SER A 232 7.05 20.55 9.68
C SER A 232 7.73 20.73 8.32
N HIS A 233 7.68 19.72 7.47
CA HIS A 233 8.39 19.59 6.20
C HIS A 233 7.50 18.90 5.15
N CYS A 234 6.35 19.50 4.82
CA CYS A 234 5.37 18.97 3.86
C CYS A 234 6.02 18.59 2.52
N GLU A 235 6.91 19.44 1.99
CA GLU A 235 7.62 19.17 0.73
C GLU A 235 8.42 17.86 0.80
N LEU A 236 9.09 17.63 1.93
CA LEU A 236 9.86 16.43 2.18
C LEU A 236 8.96 15.19 2.24
N SER A 237 7.75 15.29 2.79
CA SER A 237 6.76 14.20 2.82
C SER A 237 6.41 13.75 1.39
N PHE A 238 6.10 14.71 0.53
CA PHE A 238 5.78 14.41 -0.87
C PHE A 238 6.98 13.91 -1.68
N TRP A 239 8.17 14.47 -1.46
CA TRP A 239 9.39 14.01 -2.12
C TRP A 239 9.81 12.61 -1.67
N THR A 240 9.69 12.29 -0.39
CA THR A 240 9.98 10.94 0.13
C THR A 240 9.00 9.91 -0.44
N SER A 241 7.71 10.22 -0.45
CA SER A 241 6.71 9.34 -1.07
C SER A 241 6.92 9.18 -2.59
N GLY A 242 7.14 10.28 -3.31
CA GLY A 242 7.36 10.25 -4.76
C GLY A 242 8.65 9.52 -5.15
N SER A 243 9.75 9.77 -4.44
CA SER A 243 11.02 9.07 -4.66
C SER A 243 10.93 7.58 -4.36
N MET A 244 10.21 7.18 -3.30
CA MET A 244 9.95 5.76 -3.00
C MET A 244 9.26 5.06 -4.17
N MET A 245 8.29 5.71 -4.83
CA MET A 245 7.62 5.16 -6.03
C MET A 245 8.55 5.06 -7.24
N LEU A 246 9.46 6.00 -7.42
CA LEU A 246 10.48 5.91 -8.47
C LEU A 246 11.49 4.78 -8.18
N VAL A 247 11.85 4.55 -6.92
CA VAL A 247 12.66 3.38 -6.53
C VAL A 247 11.89 2.08 -6.82
N CYS A 248 10.60 2.00 -6.50
CA CYS A 248 9.75 0.87 -6.86
C CYS A 248 9.68 0.64 -8.38
N THR A 249 9.70 1.72 -9.18
CA THR A 249 9.80 1.63 -10.65
C THR A 249 11.11 0.95 -11.07
N GLY A 250 12.24 1.37 -10.47
CA GLY A 250 13.53 0.73 -10.70
C GLY A 250 13.53 -0.77 -10.33
N LEU A 251 12.94 -1.12 -9.19
CA LEU A 251 12.78 -2.51 -8.75
C LEU A 251 11.87 -3.32 -9.69
N ALA A 252 10.80 -2.71 -10.21
CA ALA A 252 9.89 -3.37 -11.15
C ALA A 252 10.62 -3.84 -12.42
N PHE A 253 11.63 -3.11 -12.91
CA PHE A 253 12.45 -3.55 -14.06
C PHE A 253 13.25 -4.84 -13.82
N PHE A 254 13.46 -5.25 -12.57
CA PHE A 254 14.13 -6.53 -12.28
C PHE A 254 13.19 -7.72 -12.42
N ILE A 255 11.86 -7.53 -12.37
CA ILE A 255 10.85 -8.60 -12.48
C ILE A 255 11.09 -9.54 -13.68
N PRO A 256 11.31 -9.06 -14.93
CA PRO A 256 11.45 -9.93 -16.10
C PRO A 256 12.68 -10.83 -16.04
N ARG A 257 13.78 -10.35 -15.42
CA ARG A 257 14.99 -11.15 -15.22
C ARG A 257 14.71 -12.31 -14.27
N VAL A 258 13.86 -12.08 -13.27
CA VAL A 258 13.48 -13.08 -12.28
C VAL A 258 12.48 -14.10 -12.86
N LEU A 259 11.57 -13.67 -13.74
CA LEU A 259 10.69 -14.57 -14.50
C LEU A 259 11.49 -15.48 -15.44
N LYS A 260 12.38 -14.93 -16.28
CA LYS A 260 13.22 -15.75 -17.19
C LYS A 260 14.07 -16.78 -16.45
N ARG A 261 14.60 -16.43 -15.27
CA ARG A 261 15.34 -17.37 -14.43
C ARG A 261 14.46 -18.52 -13.90
N LYS A 262 13.19 -18.25 -13.61
CA LYS A 262 12.24 -19.30 -13.18
C LYS A 262 12.05 -20.33 -14.29
N GLU A 263 11.76 -19.85 -15.51
CA GLU A 263 11.57 -20.70 -16.69
C GLU A 263 12.82 -21.56 -16.97
N ALA A 264 14.03 -21.00 -16.83
CA ALA A 264 15.28 -21.73 -17.03
C ALA A 264 15.64 -22.76 -15.94
N VAL A 265 14.98 -22.72 -14.77
CA VAL A 265 15.14 -23.73 -13.70
C VAL A 265 14.09 -24.82 -13.81
N GLU A 266 12.94 -24.51 -14.42
CA GLU A 266 11.82 -25.44 -14.63
C GLU A 266 11.91 -26.21 -15.97
N ALA A 267 12.75 -25.75 -16.90
CA ALA A 267 13.08 -26.41 -18.17
C ALA A 267 14.29 -27.35 -18.05
#